data_AF-A0A662F9V0-F1
#
_entry.id   AF-A0A662F9V0-F1
#
_cell.length_a   1.000
_cell.length_b   1.000
_cell.length_c   1.000
_cell.angle_alpha   90.00
_cell.angle_beta   90.00
_cell.angle_gamma   90.00
#
_symmetry.space_group_name_H-M   'P 1'
#
loop_
_entity.id
_entity.type
_entity.pdbx_description
1 polymer ?
#
loop_
_entity_poly.entity_id
_entity_poly.type
_entity_poly.pdbx_seq_one_letter_code
_entity_poly.pdbx_strand_id
1 'polypeptide(L)'
;MVKVNPEFIKKLEKYGVPIATACFSCGNCSAICPLSYDTFPRKIIRYIQLGLEDRILSNAKELWLCLHCGLCSETCFRQADPAKIIHALRRYVLAKWRGEE
;
A
#
# COMPACT_ATOMS: atom_id res chain seq x y z
N MET A 1 -18.77 -6.14 10.22
CA MET A 1 -19.05 -5.49 8.92
C MET A 1 -17.79 -4.76 8.47
N VAL A 2 -17.42 -4.79 7.19
CA VAL A 2 -16.22 -4.08 6.70
C VAL A 2 -16.55 -2.59 6.57
N LYS A 3 -15.76 -1.72 7.19
CA LYS A 3 -15.91 -0.26 7.09
C LYS A 3 -15.06 0.26 5.93
N VAL A 4 -15.69 1.00 5.03
CA VAL A 4 -15.05 1.68 3.90
C VAL A 4 -14.93 3.17 4.24
N ASN A 5 -13.74 3.74 4.05
CA ASN A 5 -13.46 5.17 4.21
C ASN A 5 -13.07 5.78 2.85
N PRO A 6 -14.00 6.43 2.12
CA PRO A 6 -13.71 7.03 0.82
C PRO A 6 -12.61 8.11 0.84
N GLU A 7 -12.44 8.78 1.97
CA GLU A 7 -11.47 9.87 2.15
C GLU A 7 -10.07 9.37 2.53
N PHE A 8 -9.90 8.05 2.67
CA PHE A 8 -8.65 7.44 3.11
C PHE A 8 -7.47 7.74 2.18
N ILE A 9 -7.71 7.80 0.86
CA ILE A 9 -6.65 8.15 -0.10
C ILE A 9 -6.12 9.55 0.16
N LYS A 10 -7.00 10.54 0.35
CA LYS A 10 -6.61 11.93 0.64
C LYS A 10 -5.82 12.01 1.95
N LYS A 11 -6.24 11.26 2.97
CA LYS A 11 -5.49 11.15 4.23
C LYS A 11 -4.05 10.66 4.01
N LEU A 12 -3.85 9.71 3.11
CA LEU A 12 -2.53 9.16 2.82
C LEU A 12 -1.63 10.09 1.99
N GLU A 13 -2.15 11.15 1.37
CA GLU A 13 -1.35 12.16 0.66
C GLU A 13 -0.35 12.85 1.59
N LYS A 14 -0.75 13.12 2.85
CA LYS A 14 0.14 13.62 3.93
C LYS A 14 1.36 12.74 4.16
N TYR A 15 1.23 11.44 3.91
CA TYR A 15 2.29 10.45 4.06
C TYR A 15 3.02 10.15 2.76
N GLY A 16 2.73 10.86 1.68
CA GLY A 16 3.38 10.70 0.38
C GLY A 16 2.89 9.49 -0.41
N VAL A 17 1.58 9.19 -0.37
CA VAL A 17 0.88 8.27 -1.29
C VAL A 17 0.16 9.05 -2.40
N PRO A 18 0.85 9.66 -3.38
CA PRO A 18 0.18 10.51 -4.37
C PRO A 18 -0.56 9.71 -5.47
N ILE A 19 -0.21 8.43 -5.70
CA ILE A 19 -0.54 7.74 -6.97
C ILE A 19 -1.14 6.34 -6.82
N ALA A 20 -1.68 5.99 -5.64
CA ALA A 20 -2.38 4.71 -5.48
C ALA A 20 -3.59 4.56 -6.43
N THR A 21 -4.20 5.67 -6.85
CA THR A 21 -5.30 5.71 -7.83
C THR A 21 -4.87 5.34 -9.25
N ALA A 22 -3.59 5.46 -9.60
CA ALA A 22 -3.08 5.08 -10.91
C ALA A 22 -3.02 3.56 -11.12
N CYS A 23 -3.00 2.78 -10.02
CA CYS A 23 -3.00 1.33 -10.08
C CYS A 23 -4.34 0.80 -10.61
N PHE A 24 -4.29 -0.20 -11.50
CA PHE A 24 -5.48 -0.88 -12.04
C PHE A 24 -5.48 -2.38 -11.69
N SER A 25 -4.67 -2.77 -10.70
CA SER A 25 -4.60 -4.12 -10.14
C SER A 25 -4.16 -5.24 -11.09
N CYS A 26 -3.29 -4.95 -12.07
CA CYS A 26 -2.81 -5.94 -13.05
C CYS A 26 -1.97 -7.10 -12.47
N GLY A 27 -1.32 -6.92 -11.31
CA GLY A 27 -0.57 -7.99 -10.64
C GLY A 27 0.91 -8.15 -11.01
N ASN A 28 1.45 -7.35 -11.94
CA ASN A 28 2.88 -7.43 -12.30
C ASN A 28 3.81 -7.26 -11.08
N CYS A 29 3.50 -6.32 -10.19
CA CYS A 29 4.26 -6.10 -8.96
C CYS A 29 4.27 -7.31 -8.01
N SER A 30 3.22 -8.13 -8.02
CA SER A 30 3.17 -9.36 -7.21
C SER A 30 3.91 -10.50 -7.87
N ALA A 31 3.92 -10.58 -9.21
CA ALA A 31 4.66 -11.60 -9.93
C ALA A 31 6.17 -11.43 -9.80
N ILE A 32 6.67 -10.18 -9.81
CA ILE A 32 8.12 -9.90 -9.72
C ILE A 32 8.65 -9.84 -8.28
N CYS A 33 7.77 -9.76 -7.28
CA CYS A 33 8.22 -9.64 -5.90
C CYS A 33 8.77 -10.99 -5.40
N PRO A 34 10.03 -11.05 -4.92
CA PRO A 34 10.59 -12.30 -4.37
C PRO A 34 9.91 -12.74 -3.07
N LEU A 35 9.13 -11.84 -2.46
CA LEU A 35 8.40 -12.06 -1.21
C LEU A 35 6.88 -12.07 -1.45
N SER A 36 6.42 -12.57 -2.59
CA SER A 36 5.01 -12.58 -3.01
C SER A 36 4.13 -13.50 -2.14
N TYR A 37 3.96 -13.15 -0.87
CA TYR A 37 3.00 -13.76 0.03
C TYR A 37 1.63 -13.12 -0.17
N ASP A 38 0.58 -13.92 -0.35
CA ASP A 38 -0.82 -13.47 -0.43
C ASP A 38 -1.05 -12.24 -1.34
N THR A 39 -0.44 -12.26 -2.53
CA THR A 39 -0.52 -11.18 -3.54
C THR A 39 -0.01 -9.81 -3.08
N PHE A 40 0.93 -9.78 -2.13
CA PHE A 40 1.76 -8.60 -1.84
C PHE A 40 2.56 -8.17 -3.09
N PRO A 41 2.77 -6.85 -3.35
CA PRO A 41 2.20 -5.68 -2.68
C PRO A 41 0.83 -5.24 -3.24
N ARG A 42 0.33 -5.88 -4.31
CA ARG A 42 -0.92 -5.48 -5.00
C ARG A 42 -2.12 -5.42 -4.05
N LYS A 43 -2.29 -6.42 -3.18
CA LYS A 43 -3.39 -6.49 -2.20
C LYS A 43 -3.52 -5.21 -1.37
N ILE A 44 -2.39 -4.70 -0.88
CA ILE A 44 -2.32 -3.53 -0.02
C ILE A 44 -2.71 -2.27 -0.81
N ILE A 45 -2.23 -2.13 -2.04
CA ILE A 45 -2.61 -1.01 -2.92
C ILE A 45 -4.12 -1.05 -3.18
N ARG A 46 -4.69 -2.25 -3.36
CA ARG A 46 -6.13 -2.41 -3.54
C ARG A 46 -6.92 -2.00 -2.29
N TYR A 47 -6.43 -2.31 -1.10
CA TYR A 47 -7.05 -1.85 0.16
C TYR A 47 -7.05 -0.33 0.28
N ILE A 48 -5.98 0.35 -0.15
CA ILE A 48 -5.96 1.81 -0.21
C ILE A 48 -7.06 2.35 -1.13
N GLN A 49 -7.16 1.80 -2.35
CA GLN A 49 -8.16 2.22 -3.33
C GLN A 49 -9.59 2.04 -2.86
N LEU A 50 -9.83 1.00 -2.08
CA LEU A 50 -11.14 0.68 -1.51
C LEU A 50 -11.40 1.38 -0.17
N GLY A 51 -10.44 2.15 0.36
CA GLY A 51 -10.59 2.81 1.66
C GLY A 51 -10.67 1.85 2.85
N LEU A 52 -10.04 0.68 2.77
CA LEU A 52 -10.11 -0.38 3.78
C LEU A 52 -9.01 -0.24 4.85
N GLU A 53 -9.08 0.87 5.58
CA GLU A 53 -8.11 1.24 6.62
C GLU A 53 -7.93 0.14 7.68
N ASP A 54 -9.04 -0.40 8.20
CA ASP A 54 -9.01 -1.44 9.24
C ASP A 54 -8.29 -2.71 8.79
N ARG A 55 -8.39 -3.07 7.49
CA ARG A 55 -7.70 -4.23 6.92
C ARG A 55 -6.19 -4.00 6.86
N ILE A 56 -5.77 -2.79 6.48
CA ILE A 56 -4.35 -2.43 6.43
C ILE A 56 -3.72 -2.51 7.82
N LEU A 57 -4.41 -2.03 8.85
CA LEU A 57 -3.93 -2.08 10.23
C LEU A 57 -3.90 -3.51 10.78
N SER A 58 -4.94 -4.30 10.51
CA SER A 58 -5.00 -5.70 10.94
C SER A 58 -3.88 -6.54 10.31
N ASN A 59 -3.51 -6.21 9.07
CA ASN A 59 -2.45 -6.87 8.30
C ASN A 59 -1.13 -6.08 8.27
N ALA A 60 -0.94 -5.12 9.18
CA ALA A 60 0.15 -4.15 9.13
C ALA A 60 1.53 -4.81 9.02
N LYS A 61 1.75 -5.96 9.69
CA LYS A 61 3.01 -6.71 9.68
C LYS A 61 3.53 -7.03 8.26
N GLU A 62 2.63 -7.22 7.30
CA GLU A 62 2.99 -7.47 5.89
C GLU A 62 3.80 -6.31 5.28
N LEU A 63 3.56 -5.08 5.73
CA LEU A 63 4.32 -3.90 5.27
C LEU A 63 5.81 -4.04 5.57
N TRP A 64 6.18 -4.67 6.70
CA TRP A 64 7.57 -4.85 7.13
C TRP A 64 8.29 -6.02 6.46
N LEU A 65 7.56 -6.87 5.71
CA LEU A 65 8.19 -7.88 4.88
C LEU A 65 8.91 -7.26 3.67
N CYS A 66 8.48 -6.09 3.19
CA CYS A 66 9.13 -5.42 2.06
C CYS A 66 10.64 -5.18 2.31
N LEU A 67 11.48 -5.70 1.40
CA LEU A 67 12.94 -5.51 1.39
C LEU A 67 13.38 -4.21 0.73
N HIS A 68 12.43 -3.44 0.18
CA HIS A 68 12.71 -2.17 -0.51
C HIS A 68 13.65 -2.32 -1.71
N CYS A 69 13.53 -3.42 -2.44
CA CYS A 69 14.35 -3.69 -3.63
C CYS A 69 13.93 -2.88 -4.88
N GLY A 70 12.80 -2.18 -4.88
CA GLY A 70 12.38 -1.30 -5.98
C GLY A 70 11.81 -1.97 -7.24
N LEU A 71 12.03 -3.28 -7.43
CA LEU A 71 11.61 -4.02 -8.64
C LEU A 71 10.14 -3.81 -9.05
N CYS A 72 9.23 -3.75 -8.09
CA CYS A 72 7.81 -3.57 -8.34
C CYS A 72 7.45 -2.17 -8.88
N SER A 73 8.26 -1.17 -8.57
CA SER A 73 8.11 0.20 -9.07
C SER A 73 8.74 0.36 -10.45
N GLU A 74 9.93 -0.18 -10.66
CA GLU A 74 10.64 -0.15 -11.95
C GLU A 74 9.84 -0.81 -13.07
N THR A 75 9.13 -1.90 -12.74
CA THR A 75 8.35 -2.68 -13.70
C THR A 75 6.88 -2.24 -13.81
N CYS A 76 6.47 -1.16 -13.14
CA CYS A 76 5.07 -0.72 -13.14
C CYS A 76 4.72 0.07 -14.41
N PHE A 77 3.93 -0.52 -15.32
CA PHE A 77 3.48 0.15 -16.56
C PHE A 77 2.69 1.46 -16.34
N ARG A 78 1.99 1.56 -15.20
CA ARG A 78 1.21 2.75 -14.83
C ARG A 78 1.98 3.72 -13.94
N GLN A 79 3.24 3.42 -13.64
CA GLN A 79 4.10 4.22 -12.80
C GLN A 79 3.47 4.51 -11.42
N ALA A 80 2.65 3.58 -10.90
CA ALA A 80 1.94 3.72 -9.63
C ALA A 80 2.84 3.56 -8.38
N ASP A 81 4.16 3.38 -8.58
CA ASP A 81 5.19 3.27 -7.55
C ASP A 81 4.80 2.43 -6.30
N PRO A 82 4.53 1.12 -6.46
CA PRO A 82 4.20 0.23 -5.34
C PRO A 82 5.17 0.32 -4.16
N ALA A 83 6.48 0.44 -4.41
CA ALA A 83 7.47 0.55 -3.35
C ALA A 83 7.21 1.78 -2.47
N LYS A 84 7.09 2.97 -3.10
CA LYS A 84 6.82 4.22 -2.36
C LYS A 84 5.49 4.17 -1.61
N ILE A 85 4.46 3.55 -2.18
CA ILE A 85 3.18 3.34 -1.48
C ILE A 85 3.38 2.54 -0.19
N ILE A 86 4.15 1.44 -0.24
CA ILE A 86 4.42 0.62 0.96
C ILE A 86 5.21 1.43 2.01
N HIS A 87 6.22 2.20 1.60
CA HIS A 87 6.97 3.08 2.51
C HIS A 87 6.08 4.13 3.18
N ALA A 88 5.22 4.77 2.41
CA ALA A 88 4.28 5.76 2.90
C ALA A 88 3.26 5.15 3.88
N LEU A 89 2.76 3.94 3.58
CA LEU A 89 1.91 3.21 4.50
C LEU A 89 2.60 2.85 5.81
N ARG A 90 3.89 2.46 5.80
CA ARG A 90 4.64 2.25 7.05
C ARG A 90 4.64 3.50 7.92
N ARG A 91 4.86 4.68 7.33
CA ARG A 91 4.81 5.96 8.06
C ARG A 91 3.42 6.23 8.65
N TYR A 92 2.38 6.01 7.87
CA TYR A 92 0.99 6.17 8.31
C TYR A 92 0.66 5.23 9.48
N VAL A 93 0.99 3.93 9.37
CA VAL A 93 0.74 2.96 10.45
C VAL A 93 1.49 3.32 11.72
N LEU A 94 2.76 3.74 11.59
CA LEU A 94 3.54 4.19 12.74
C LEU A 94 2.93 5.42 13.42
N ALA A 95 2.50 6.42 12.66
CA ALA A 95 1.82 7.61 13.21
C ALA A 95 0.54 7.23 13.96
N LYS A 96 -0.26 6.31 13.38
CA LYS A 96 -1.49 5.82 14.01
C LYS A 96 -1.22 5.03 15.29
N TRP A 97 -0.17 4.20 15.33
CA TRP A 97 0.22 3.48 16.55
C TRP A 97 0.77 4.39 17.65
N ARG A 98 1.30 5.57 17.29
CA ARG A 98 1.73 6.61 18.25
C ARG A 98 0.58 7.49 18.76
N GLY A 99 -0.62 7.37 18.18
CA GLY A 99 -1.76 8.23 18.51
C GLY A 99 -1.66 9.65 17.94
N GLU A 100 -0.87 9.84 16.88
CA GLU A 100 -0.77 11.13 16.15
C GLU A 100 -1.93 11.33 15.14
N GLU A 101 -2.80 10.32 14.99
CA GLU A 101 -3.95 10.21 14.06
C GLU A 101 -5.08 9.34 14.62
#